data_AF-A0A5E4KKI5-F1
#
_entry.id   AF-A0A5E4KKI5-F1
#
_cell.length_a   1.000
_cell.length_b   1.000
_cell.length_c   1.000
_cell.angle_alpha   90.00
_cell.angle_beta   90.00
_cell.angle_gamma   90.00
#
_symmetry.space_group_name_H-M   'P 1'
#
loop_
_entity.id
_entity.type
_entity.pdbx_description
1 polymer ?
#
loop_
_entity_poly.entity_id
_entity_poly.type
_entity_poly.pdbx_seq_one_letter_code
_entity_poly.pdbx_strand_id
1 'polypeptide(L)'
;MVSRNKIVTTVIISLSLSVLFSGCIEEKKIVQAPGSIQKEAVDVSSQNLTQSSKEENIPEISITSFSSIYKHDNSDNEDIYLFSWENVPGNESHGLLNYLKNDLHIDWVENAQITKDGKENKTIRVFTNENSIEIMLYNESVLLKRDRGYENYNLWVKEENGTQNVYNKKYGNKYAISERYYAVYNLSIKNNGSSPLYFKLNGLRLHEGDLIFNTSTLEPFDSSSLLEVLQDLEKENKLQDATLLPRQSLNGTVAFRVNSLYNKSFLLKYDTMAVTSASFEKIVEALTAAEYFNYSIALGIPPYNLCREINGTRGSNEPIFDDLNEISCETWANWVNRSIFEVYKKSDPERMRKSQLIPTTEMVYALRVIPERNITMSPVTKRFDRSHLLVTDDTGEEIINTSSIEGMAVLSNQTYTFRPRLMLNFPGMNISNASVVQISFKASYITKFPFSGTIGETGRLSYINQDVILDDKLNIIVVRYYPLQFHAG
;
A
#
# COMPACT_ATOMS: atom_id res chain seq x y z
N MET A 1 57.72 39.76 31.88
CA MET A 1 58.36 38.66 31.11
C MET A 1 57.25 37.97 30.34
N VAL A 2 56.89 38.45 29.15
CA VAL A 2 57.50 38.22 27.82
C VAL A 2 57.12 36.85 27.23
N SER A 3 56.31 36.92 26.16
CA SER A 3 56.22 36.02 24.99
C SER A 3 55.49 34.68 25.18
N ARG A 4 54.65 34.16 24.26
CA ARG A 4 54.54 34.41 22.81
C ARG A 4 53.20 33.88 22.25
N ASN A 5 52.73 34.58 21.23
CA ASN A 5 51.79 34.19 20.17
C ASN A 5 51.84 32.70 19.76
N LYS A 6 50.67 32.15 19.42
CA LYS A 6 50.42 31.57 18.10
C LYS A 6 48.92 31.48 17.80
N ILE A 7 48.52 32.33 16.86
CA ILE A 7 47.33 32.24 16.02
C ILE A 7 47.40 30.90 15.26
N VAL A 8 46.36 30.08 15.36
CA VAL A 8 46.08 29.01 14.39
C VAL A 8 44.67 29.24 13.87
N THR A 9 44.64 29.82 12.68
CA THR A 9 43.48 29.97 11.83
C THR A 9 43.14 28.61 11.23
N THR A 10 42.12 27.92 11.75
CA THR A 10 41.54 26.75 11.08
C THR A 10 40.34 27.21 10.29
N VAL A 11 40.58 27.45 9.00
CA VAL A 11 39.56 27.59 7.95
C VAL A 11 38.93 26.22 7.73
N ILE A 12 37.71 25.99 8.21
CA ILE A 12 36.89 24.86 7.76
C ILE A 12 36.14 25.33 6.51
N ILE A 13 36.62 24.84 5.38
CA ILE A 13 35.99 24.99 4.07
C ILE A 13 34.67 24.21 4.13
N SER A 14 33.56 24.94 4.22
CA SER A 14 32.21 24.45 3.91
C SER A 14 32.17 24.12 2.41
N LEU A 15 32.48 22.88 2.07
CA LEU A 15 32.23 22.33 0.73
C LEU A 15 30.74 22.04 0.62
N SER A 16 30.03 23.02 0.09
CA SER A 16 28.67 22.89 -0.43
C SER A 16 28.68 21.82 -1.52
N LEU A 17 28.25 20.61 -1.18
CA LEU A 17 28.04 19.53 -2.14
C LEU A 17 26.73 19.81 -2.90
N SER A 18 26.75 20.80 -3.78
CA SER A 18 25.71 21.03 -4.78
C SER A 18 25.93 19.99 -5.88
N VAL A 19 25.28 18.83 -5.76
CA VAL A 19 25.16 17.86 -6.85
C VAL A 19 24.24 18.47 -7.91
N LEU A 20 24.83 19.23 -8.83
CA LEU A 20 24.21 19.57 -10.10
C LEU A 20 24.28 18.31 -10.99
N PHE A 21 23.16 17.60 -11.10
CA PHE A 21 22.94 16.66 -12.21
C PHE A 21 22.80 17.47 -13.50
N SER A 22 23.93 17.84 -14.11
CA SER A 22 23.99 18.23 -15.52
C SER A 22 24.35 16.98 -16.32
N GLY A 23 23.31 16.21 -16.67
CA GLY A 23 23.43 15.15 -17.66
C GLY A 23 23.42 15.77 -19.04
N CYS A 24 24.60 16.02 -19.59
CA CYS A 24 24.79 16.27 -21.02
C CYS A 24 24.36 15.01 -21.79
N ILE A 25 23.20 15.08 -22.46
CA ILE A 25 22.86 14.12 -23.52
C ILE A 25 23.61 14.58 -24.77
N GLU A 26 24.59 13.78 -25.17
CA GLU A 26 25.29 13.89 -26.45
C GLU A 26 24.30 13.56 -27.58
N GLU A 27 23.85 14.58 -28.31
CA GLU A 27 23.09 14.39 -29.55
C GLU A 27 23.96 13.70 -30.61
N LYS A 28 23.67 12.43 -30.84
CA LYS A 28 24.27 11.66 -31.94
C LYS A 28 23.64 12.13 -33.26
N LYS A 29 24.33 13.03 -33.96
CA LYS A 29 24.01 13.44 -35.34
C LYS A 29 23.85 12.22 -36.24
N ILE A 30 22.62 12.00 -36.72
CA ILE A 30 22.34 11.07 -37.82
C ILE A 30 22.80 11.74 -39.11
N VAL A 31 23.81 11.16 -39.75
CA VAL A 31 24.26 11.52 -41.09
C VAL A 31 23.26 10.96 -42.09
N GLN A 32 22.49 11.84 -42.75
CA GLN A 32 21.72 11.48 -43.94
C GLN A 32 22.66 11.38 -45.15
N ALA A 33 22.60 10.23 -45.83
CA ALA A 33 23.20 10.04 -47.14
C ALA A 33 22.32 10.68 -48.24
N PRO A 34 22.91 11.30 -49.28
CA PRO A 34 22.14 11.87 -50.38
C PRO A 34 21.85 10.80 -51.44
N GLY A 35 20.57 10.44 -51.58
CA GLY A 35 20.05 9.59 -52.65
C GLY A 35 19.07 10.36 -53.51
N SER A 36 19.56 10.85 -54.65
CA SER A 36 18.81 11.48 -55.74
C SER A 36 18.02 10.45 -56.58
N ILE A 37 16.84 10.81 -57.09
CA ILE A 37 16.46 10.83 -58.53
C ILE A 37 14.93 10.77 -58.76
N GLN A 38 14.48 11.78 -59.51
CA GLN A 38 13.39 11.87 -60.51
C GLN A 38 11.91 11.56 -60.18
N LYS A 39 11.15 12.66 -60.23
CA LYS A 39 9.88 12.90 -60.96
C LYS A 39 9.35 11.75 -61.82
N GLU A 40 8.10 11.37 -61.52
CA GLU A 40 7.09 11.14 -62.53
C GLU A 40 5.74 11.63 -61.99
N ALA A 41 5.20 12.66 -62.62
CA ALA A 41 3.89 13.22 -62.31
C ALA A 41 2.86 12.41 -63.10
N VAL A 42 2.14 11.52 -62.43
CA VAL A 42 0.94 10.87 -62.97
C VAL A 42 -0.26 11.54 -62.33
N ASP A 43 -0.98 12.27 -63.18
CA ASP A 43 -2.24 12.92 -62.89
C ASP A 43 -3.33 11.85 -62.71
N VAL A 44 -3.60 11.47 -61.45
CA VAL A 44 -4.70 10.57 -61.10
C VAL A 44 -5.86 11.41 -60.61
N SER A 45 -6.86 11.50 -61.49
CA SER A 45 -8.21 11.97 -61.24
C SER A 45 -8.74 11.53 -59.86
N SER A 46 -8.96 12.52 -59.00
CA SER A 46 -9.60 12.40 -57.70
C SER A 46 -11.11 12.15 -57.87
N GLN A 47 -11.48 10.88 -58.03
CA GLN A 47 -12.84 10.47 -57.72
C GLN A 47 -13.01 10.50 -56.19
N ASN A 48 -13.82 11.44 -55.72
CA ASN A 48 -14.34 11.52 -54.36
C ASN A 48 -15.11 10.23 -54.02
N LEU A 49 -14.41 9.19 -53.57
CA LEU A 49 -15.01 8.19 -52.71
C LEU A 49 -15.13 8.83 -51.34
N THR A 50 -16.31 9.37 -51.04
CA THR A 50 -16.74 9.64 -49.67
C THR A 50 -16.93 8.29 -48.99
N GLN A 51 -15.81 7.64 -48.68
CA GLN A 51 -15.76 6.46 -47.85
C GLN A 51 -16.15 6.96 -46.46
N SER A 52 -17.44 6.85 -46.15
CA SER A 52 -17.98 6.99 -44.81
C SER A 52 -17.15 6.10 -43.89
N SER A 53 -16.11 6.69 -43.30
CA SER A 53 -15.31 6.05 -42.27
C SER A 53 -16.32 5.73 -41.18
N LYS A 54 -16.64 4.44 -41.02
CA LYS A 54 -17.45 3.98 -39.92
C LYS A 54 -16.83 4.59 -38.67
N GLU A 55 -17.52 5.58 -38.11
CA GLU A 55 -17.07 6.32 -36.95
C GLU A 55 -16.94 5.30 -35.83
N GLU A 56 -15.70 4.90 -35.55
CA GLU A 56 -15.43 3.85 -34.59
C GLU A 56 -15.74 4.44 -33.22
N ASN A 57 -16.76 3.89 -32.54
CA ASN A 57 -17.19 4.36 -31.22
C ASN A 57 -16.11 4.03 -30.18
N ILE A 58 -15.07 4.85 -30.13
CA ILE A 58 -14.00 4.73 -29.16
C ILE A 58 -14.45 5.45 -27.88
N PRO A 59 -14.41 4.79 -26.70
CA PRO A 59 -14.68 5.46 -25.44
C PRO A 59 -13.67 6.59 -25.20
N GLU A 60 -14.15 7.70 -24.66
CA GLU A 60 -13.28 8.64 -23.96
C GLU A 60 -12.99 8.06 -22.57
N ILE A 61 -11.71 7.80 -22.29
CA ILE A 61 -11.26 7.28 -21.00
C ILE A 61 -10.36 8.34 -20.36
N SER A 62 -10.70 8.78 -19.15
CA SER A 62 -9.90 9.70 -18.35
C SER A 62 -9.55 9.09 -17.00
N ILE A 63 -8.34 9.42 -16.51
CA ILE A 63 -7.86 9.01 -15.19
C ILE A 63 -8.29 10.07 -14.17
N THR A 64 -9.15 9.69 -13.24
CA THR A 64 -9.69 10.58 -12.18
C THR A 64 -8.89 10.53 -10.90
N SER A 65 -8.22 9.40 -10.63
CA SER A 65 -7.16 9.27 -9.63
C SER A 65 -6.28 8.05 -9.93
N PHE A 66 -5.09 8.03 -9.34
CA PHE A 66 -4.15 6.93 -9.48
C PHE A 66 -3.56 6.57 -8.12
N SER A 67 -3.46 5.28 -7.83
CA SER A 67 -2.82 4.77 -6.62
C SER A 67 -1.70 3.79 -6.93
N SER A 68 -0.61 3.89 -6.18
CA SER A 68 0.55 2.99 -6.24
C SER A 68 0.74 2.36 -4.88
N ILE A 69 0.64 1.03 -4.82
CA ILE A 69 0.64 0.30 -3.55
C ILE A 69 1.79 -0.70 -3.58
N TYR A 70 2.58 -0.67 -2.52
CA TYR A 70 3.53 -1.72 -2.18
C TYR A 70 3.05 -2.43 -0.93
N LYS A 71 3.09 -3.76 -0.96
CA LYS A 71 2.90 -4.62 0.20
C LYS A 71 4.10 -5.56 0.31
N HIS A 72 4.65 -5.61 1.51
CA HIS A 72 5.64 -6.58 1.95
C HIS A 72 5.05 -7.33 3.13
N ASP A 73 5.10 -8.64 3.05
CA ASP A 73 4.57 -9.50 4.09
C ASP A 73 5.43 -10.76 4.17
N ASN A 74 5.93 -11.09 5.36
CA ASN A 74 6.50 -12.41 5.64
C ASN A 74 5.59 -13.24 6.56
N SER A 75 4.39 -12.71 6.87
CA SER A 75 3.32 -13.37 7.59
C SER A 75 2.40 -14.16 6.68
N ASP A 76 2.66 -14.15 5.36
CA ASP A 76 2.08 -15.11 4.41
C ASP A 76 2.41 -16.51 4.92
N ASN A 77 1.52 -17.01 5.76
CA ASN A 77 1.61 -18.36 6.27
C ASN A 77 1.39 -19.25 5.05
N GLU A 78 2.33 -20.14 4.78
CA GLU A 78 1.98 -21.31 3.97
C GLU A 78 0.92 -22.04 4.78
N ASP A 79 -0.32 -21.87 4.35
CA ASP A 79 -1.46 -22.52 4.93
C ASP A 79 -1.31 -24.01 4.64
N ILE A 80 -0.86 -24.75 5.66
CA ILE A 80 -0.66 -26.18 5.49
C ILE A 80 -2.03 -26.83 5.64
N TYR A 81 -2.57 -27.25 4.51
CA TYR A 81 -3.77 -28.07 4.47
C TYR A 81 -3.59 -29.28 5.38
N LEU A 82 -4.51 -29.47 6.33
CA LEU A 82 -4.50 -30.62 7.22
C LEU A 82 -5.50 -31.68 6.73
N PHE A 83 -6.77 -31.29 6.62
CA PHE A 83 -7.87 -32.15 6.20
C PHE A 83 -9.14 -31.32 5.92
N SER A 84 -10.06 -31.88 5.15
CA SER A 84 -11.41 -31.35 4.95
C SER A 84 -12.32 -31.86 6.06
N TRP A 85 -13.05 -30.93 6.66
CA TRP A 85 -13.97 -31.21 7.75
C TRP A 85 -15.03 -32.23 7.35
N GLU A 86 -15.56 -32.15 6.13
CA GLU A 86 -16.61 -33.03 5.62
C GLU A 86 -16.13 -34.46 5.32
N ASN A 87 -14.82 -34.66 5.10
CA ASN A 87 -14.25 -35.96 4.77
C ASN A 87 -13.70 -36.71 6.00
N VAL A 88 -14.05 -36.26 7.21
CA VAL A 88 -13.71 -36.89 8.48
C VAL A 88 -14.98 -37.23 9.27
N PRO A 89 -15.19 -38.49 9.72
CA PRO A 89 -14.37 -39.66 9.41
C PRO A 89 -14.50 -40.06 7.93
N GLY A 90 -13.43 -40.60 7.34
CA GLY A 90 -13.42 -40.97 5.93
C GLY A 90 -12.02 -40.89 5.31
N ASN A 91 -11.96 -40.43 4.05
CA ASN A 91 -10.74 -40.40 3.25
C ASN A 91 -9.62 -39.55 3.86
N GLU A 92 -9.97 -38.59 4.72
CA GLU A 92 -9.00 -37.66 5.30
C GLU A 92 -8.80 -37.85 6.81
N SER A 93 -9.37 -38.92 7.37
CA SER A 93 -9.08 -39.34 8.74
C SER A 93 -7.58 -39.46 9.02
N HIS A 94 -6.80 -39.95 8.04
CA HIS A 94 -5.35 -40.08 8.20
C HIS A 94 -4.65 -38.72 8.32
N GLY A 95 -5.12 -37.69 7.60
CA GLY A 95 -4.58 -36.32 7.70
C GLY A 95 -4.78 -35.74 9.10
N LEU A 96 -5.99 -35.90 9.66
CA LEU A 96 -6.27 -35.52 11.04
C LEU A 96 -5.38 -36.25 12.05
N LEU A 97 -5.28 -37.59 11.97
CA LEU A 97 -4.48 -38.38 12.92
C LEU A 97 -2.99 -38.02 12.84
N ASN A 98 -2.47 -37.79 11.63
CA ASN A 98 -1.08 -37.37 11.43
C ASN A 98 -0.79 -36.02 12.09
N TYR A 99 -1.71 -35.06 11.97
CA TYR A 99 -1.57 -33.76 12.65
C TYR A 99 -1.56 -33.93 14.18
N LEU A 100 -2.53 -34.67 14.73
CA LEU A 100 -2.60 -34.91 16.18
C LEU A 100 -1.35 -35.63 16.71
N LYS A 101 -0.80 -36.60 15.96
CA LYS A 101 0.40 -37.34 16.36
C LYS A 101 1.66 -36.50 16.21
N ASN A 102 1.91 -35.95 15.02
CA ASN A 102 3.21 -35.38 14.67
C ASN A 102 3.36 -33.92 15.12
N ASP A 103 2.31 -33.11 14.97
CA ASP A 103 2.36 -31.68 15.30
C ASP A 103 1.94 -31.41 16.75
N LEU A 104 1.01 -32.20 17.31
CA LEU A 104 0.55 -32.04 18.70
C LEU A 104 1.16 -33.05 19.70
N HIS A 105 2.02 -33.96 19.21
CA HIS A 105 2.69 -34.99 20.03
C HIS A 105 1.72 -35.86 20.85
N ILE A 106 0.57 -36.22 20.26
CA ILE A 106 -0.45 -37.05 20.90
C ILE A 106 -0.33 -38.49 20.38
N ASP A 107 0.66 -39.22 20.87
CA ASP A 107 1.05 -40.52 20.29
C ASP A 107 -0.05 -41.59 20.29
N TRP A 108 -0.99 -41.55 21.25
CA TRP A 108 -2.04 -42.56 21.35
C TRP A 108 -3.06 -42.53 20.21
N VAL A 109 -3.11 -41.47 19.41
CA VAL A 109 -4.10 -41.30 18.34
C VAL A 109 -3.90 -42.25 17.16
N GLU A 110 -2.74 -42.88 17.05
CA GLU A 110 -2.42 -43.82 15.94
C GLU A 110 -3.42 -44.97 15.83
N ASN A 111 -3.97 -45.43 16.96
CA ASN A 111 -4.96 -46.50 17.02
C ASN A 111 -6.35 -46.01 17.48
N ALA A 112 -6.59 -44.70 17.44
CA ALA A 112 -7.83 -44.12 17.91
C ALA A 112 -8.97 -44.31 16.90
N GLN A 113 -10.18 -44.46 17.43
CA GLN A 113 -11.40 -44.41 16.63
C GLN A 113 -11.80 -42.94 16.41
N ILE A 114 -12.34 -42.65 15.23
CA ILE A 114 -12.83 -41.32 14.87
C ILE A 114 -14.33 -41.41 14.62
N THR A 115 -15.09 -40.56 15.29
CA THR A 115 -16.52 -40.36 15.04
C THR A 115 -16.81 -38.88 14.86
N LYS A 116 -17.92 -38.55 14.20
CA LYS A 116 -18.42 -37.19 14.07
C LYS A 116 -19.87 -37.16 14.51
N ASP A 117 -20.25 -36.13 15.28
CA ASP A 117 -21.60 -36.01 15.80
C ASP A 117 -22.61 -35.86 14.65
N GLY A 118 -23.52 -36.81 14.52
CA GLY A 118 -24.42 -36.93 13.37
C GLY A 118 -25.59 -35.94 13.34
N LYS A 119 -25.82 -35.13 14.40
CA LYS A 119 -26.91 -34.15 14.40
C LYS A 119 -26.50 -32.77 13.87
N GLU A 120 -25.31 -32.32 14.25
CA GLU A 120 -24.82 -30.99 13.88
C GLU A 120 -23.56 -31.01 13.03
N ASN A 121 -22.87 -32.16 12.91
CA ASN A 121 -21.59 -32.30 12.21
C ASN A 121 -20.50 -31.28 12.66
N LYS A 122 -20.66 -30.66 13.82
CA LYS A 122 -19.72 -29.65 14.36
C LYS A 122 -18.63 -30.21 15.26
N THR A 123 -18.71 -31.48 15.63
CA THR A 123 -17.75 -32.10 16.56
C THR A 123 -17.23 -33.41 16.00
N ILE A 124 -15.91 -33.50 15.83
CA ILE A 124 -15.18 -34.74 15.58
C ILE A 124 -14.63 -35.22 16.91
N ARG A 125 -14.84 -36.48 17.25
CA ARG A 125 -14.28 -37.13 18.44
C ARG A 125 -13.25 -38.17 18.02
N VAL A 126 -12.04 -38.03 18.55
CA VAL A 126 -10.95 -39.00 18.39
C VAL A 126 -10.72 -39.63 19.75
N PHE A 127 -10.87 -40.95 19.88
CA PHE A 127 -10.83 -41.60 21.18
C PHE A 127 -10.29 -43.03 21.15
N THR A 128 -9.81 -43.46 22.31
CA THR A 128 -9.51 -44.85 22.66
C THR A 128 -10.36 -45.22 23.88
N ASN A 129 -10.13 -46.40 24.46
CA ASN A 129 -10.81 -46.78 25.71
C ASN A 129 -10.41 -45.87 26.89
N GLU A 130 -9.24 -45.25 26.84
CA GLU A 130 -8.63 -44.53 27.97
C GLU A 130 -8.55 -43.02 27.77
N ASN A 131 -8.46 -42.55 26.52
CA ASN A 131 -8.23 -41.15 26.19
C ASN A 131 -9.23 -40.64 25.16
N SER A 132 -9.62 -39.38 25.26
CA SER A 132 -10.45 -38.75 24.22
C SER A 132 -10.07 -37.31 23.91
N ILE A 133 -10.28 -36.92 22.65
CA ILE A 133 -10.14 -35.57 22.13
C ILE A 133 -11.41 -35.22 21.38
N GLU A 134 -11.97 -34.06 21.71
CA GLU A 134 -13.06 -33.44 20.96
C GLU A 134 -12.51 -32.28 20.15
N ILE A 135 -12.80 -32.26 18.86
CA ILE A 135 -12.42 -31.24 17.91
C ILE A 135 -13.72 -30.59 17.46
N MET A 136 -13.89 -29.31 17.78
CA MET A 136 -15.14 -28.58 17.54
C MET A 136 -14.90 -27.48 16.52
N LEU A 137 -15.79 -27.40 15.54
CA LEU A 137 -15.82 -26.34 14.55
C LEU A 137 -16.60 -25.13 15.07
N TYR A 138 -15.99 -23.95 15.01
CA TYR A 138 -16.61 -22.70 15.45
C TYR A 138 -16.34 -21.59 14.44
N ASN A 139 -17.33 -21.31 13.59
CA ASN A 139 -17.22 -20.34 12.49
C ASN A 139 -15.99 -20.62 11.59
N GLU A 140 -14.96 -19.78 11.70
CA GLU A 140 -13.73 -19.83 10.91
C GLU A 140 -12.55 -20.47 11.67
N SER A 141 -12.79 -21.09 12.83
CA SER A 141 -11.75 -21.69 13.67
C SER A 141 -12.13 -23.07 14.20
N VAL A 142 -11.11 -23.80 14.70
CA VAL A 142 -11.28 -25.13 15.30
C VAL A 142 -10.73 -25.14 16.73
N LEU A 143 -11.53 -25.63 17.68
CA LEU A 143 -11.17 -25.79 19.09
C LEU A 143 -10.88 -27.26 19.40
N LEU A 144 -9.77 -27.56 20.09
CA LEU A 144 -9.53 -28.89 20.63
C LEU A 144 -9.76 -28.90 22.15
N LYS A 145 -10.42 -29.95 22.61
CA LYS A 145 -10.66 -30.21 24.03
C LYS A 145 -10.13 -31.59 24.39
N ARG A 146 -9.30 -31.61 25.43
CA ARG A 146 -8.76 -32.83 26.05
C ARG A 146 -9.46 -33.05 27.38
N ASP A 147 -9.36 -34.26 27.93
CA ASP A 147 -9.97 -34.65 29.21
C ASP A 147 -9.63 -33.72 30.40
N ARG A 148 -8.59 -32.87 30.30
CA ARG A 148 -8.18 -31.91 31.34
C ARG A 148 -8.46 -30.42 31.02
N GLY A 149 -9.14 -30.10 29.93
CA GLY A 149 -9.49 -28.71 29.59
C GLY A 149 -9.52 -28.42 28.09
N TYR A 150 -9.69 -27.14 27.77
CA TYR A 150 -9.69 -26.63 26.40
C TYR A 150 -8.31 -26.08 26.06
N GLU A 151 -7.76 -26.50 24.92
CA GLU A 151 -6.53 -25.94 24.36
C GLU A 151 -6.92 -25.30 23.02
N ASN A 152 -6.68 -23.99 22.90
CA ASN A 152 -6.93 -23.30 21.64
C ASN A 152 -5.72 -23.45 20.74
N TYR A 153 -5.86 -24.23 19.67
CA TYR A 153 -4.84 -24.36 18.65
C TYR A 153 -5.17 -23.40 17.51
N ASN A 154 -4.15 -22.77 16.91
CA ASN A 154 -4.30 -21.83 15.80
C ASN A 154 -4.63 -22.55 14.47
N LEU A 155 -5.73 -23.31 14.48
CA LEU A 155 -6.33 -23.94 13.32
C LEU A 155 -7.45 -23.05 12.80
N TRP A 156 -7.51 -22.92 11.49
CA TRP A 156 -8.45 -22.03 10.82
C TRP A 156 -9.08 -22.74 9.64
N VAL A 157 -10.29 -22.32 9.32
CA VAL A 157 -11.17 -23.02 8.39
C VAL A 157 -11.42 -22.09 7.21
N LYS A 158 -11.15 -22.59 6.00
CA LYS A 158 -11.58 -21.92 4.77
C LYS A 158 -12.68 -22.72 4.10
N GLU A 159 -13.63 -22.01 3.53
CA GLU A 159 -14.55 -22.61 2.57
C GLU A 159 -13.96 -22.52 1.16
N GLU A 160 -13.70 -23.68 0.56
CA GLU A 160 -13.18 -23.79 -0.80
C GLU A 160 -14.05 -24.78 -1.56
N ASN A 161 -14.63 -24.36 -2.68
CA ASN A 161 -15.55 -25.17 -3.49
C ASN A 161 -16.72 -25.76 -2.68
N GLY A 162 -17.24 -25.02 -1.69
CA GLY A 162 -18.33 -25.47 -0.80
C GLY A 162 -17.91 -26.50 0.26
N THR A 163 -16.61 -26.74 0.41
CA THR A 163 -16.05 -27.64 1.45
C THR A 163 -15.27 -26.84 2.48
N GLN A 164 -15.47 -27.17 3.76
CA GLN A 164 -14.74 -26.55 4.86
C GLN A 164 -13.42 -27.30 5.07
N ASN A 165 -12.32 -26.64 4.75
CA ASN A 165 -10.97 -27.17 4.83
C ASN A 165 -10.25 -26.60 6.04
N VAL A 166 -9.64 -27.47 6.85
CA VAL A 166 -8.88 -27.11 8.04
C VAL A 166 -7.41 -27.00 7.69
N TYR A 167 -6.82 -25.88 8.08
CA TYR A 167 -5.44 -25.55 7.81
C TYR A 167 -4.70 -25.30 9.12
N ASN A 168 -3.42 -25.67 9.17
CA ASN A 168 -2.49 -25.23 10.20
C ASN A 168 -1.77 -23.99 9.68
N LYS A 169 -1.80 -22.91 10.47
CA LYS A 169 -0.85 -21.81 10.28
C LYS A 169 0.49 -22.27 10.83
N LYS A 170 1.25 -23.03 10.03
CA LYS A 170 2.63 -23.29 10.36
C LYS A 170 3.39 -21.99 10.12
N TYR A 171 3.88 -21.39 11.20
CA TYR A 171 4.93 -20.39 11.11
C TYR A 171 6.17 -21.08 10.56
N GLY A 172 6.23 -21.27 9.24
CA GLY A 172 7.44 -21.76 8.60
C GLY A 172 8.60 -20.87 9.01
N ASN A 173 9.76 -21.44 9.33
CA ASN A 173 11.01 -20.71 9.56
C ASN A 173 11.52 -20.00 8.29
N LYS A 174 10.63 -19.50 7.44
CA LYS A 174 10.95 -19.05 6.10
C LYS A 174 11.02 -17.53 6.08
N TYR A 175 12.20 -17.05 5.71
CA TYR A 175 12.49 -15.73 5.15
C TYR A 175 11.75 -15.45 3.82
N ALA A 176 10.65 -16.15 3.53
CA ALA A 176 9.90 -15.99 2.30
C ALA A 176 9.11 -14.68 2.39
N ILE A 177 9.76 -13.62 1.95
CA ILE A 177 9.17 -12.29 1.83
C ILE A 177 8.34 -12.27 0.56
N SER A 178 7.07 -11.95 0.71
CA SER A 178 6.14 -11.71 -0.39
C SER A 178 6.09 -10.21 -0.64
N GLU A 179 6.69 -9.78 -1.75
CA GLU A 179 6.53 -8.42 -2.25
C GLU A 179 5.44 -8.40 -3.32
N ARG A 180 4.52 -7.45 -3.19
CA ARG A 180 3.44 -7.24 -4.14
C ARG A 180 3.34 -5.76 -4.44
N TYR A 181 3.20 -5.45 -5.73
CA TYR A 181 3.02 -4.09 -6.20
C TYR A 181 1.71 -3.99 -6.97
N TYR A 182 0.96 -2.94 -6.73
CA TYR A 182 -0.29 -2.66 -7.44
C TYR A 182 -0.27 -1.25 -8.01
N ALA A 183 -0.70 -1.14 -9.26
CA ALA A 183 -1.10 0.09 -9.90
C ALA A 183 -2.63 0.09 -10.00
N VAL A 184 -3.29 1.05 -9.35
CA VAL A 184 -4.75 1.15 -9.33
C VAL A 184 -5.16 2.45 -9.99
N TYR A 185 -6.01 2.36 -11.00
CA TYR A 185 -6.54 3.51 -11.72
C TYR A 185 -8.01 3.66 -11.40
N ASN A 186 -8.42 4.84 -10.97
CA ASN A 186 -9.82 5.23 -10.98
C ASN A 186 -10.08 5.95 -12.32
N LEU A 187 -11.04 5.44 -13.08
CA LEU A 187 -11.30 5.85 -14.46
C LEU A 187 -12.71 6.40 -14.59
N SER A 188 -12.87 7.40 -15.46
CA SER A 188 -14.16 7.79 -16.04
C SER A 188 -14.18 7.42 -17.51
N ILE A 189 -15.14 6.58 -17.89
CA ILE A 189 -15.31 6.06 -19.25
C ILE A 189 -16.61 6.63 -19.80
N LYS A 190 -16.55 7.38 -20.89
CA LYS A 190 -17.71 8.03 -21.49
C LYS A 190 -17.91 7.59 -22.94
N ASN A 191 -19.15 7.23 -23.27
CA ASN A 191 -19.53 6.98 -24.66
C ASN A 191 -19.88 8.32 -25.34
N ASN A 192 -18.96 8.87 -26.13
CA ASN A 192 -19.24 10.06 -26.94
C ASN A 192 -19.88 9.74 -28.31
N GLY A 193 -19.97 8.46 -28.66
CA GLY A 193 -20.56 7.97 -29.90
C GLY A 193 -22.08 8.10 -29.94
N SER A 194 -22.64 7.87 -31.13
CA SER A 194 -24.08 7.94 -31.39
C SER A 194 -24.81 6.60 -31.19
N SER A 195 -24.07 5.50 -31.00
CA SER A 195 -24.64 4.17 -30.75
C SER A 195 -24.07 3.54 -29.47
N PRO A 196 -24.74 2.50 -28.92
CA PRO A 196 -24.28 1.85 -27.70
C PRO A 196 -22.85 1.33 -27.82
N LEU A 197 -22.05 1.59 -26.80
CA LEU A 197 -20.68 1.11 -26.66
C LEU A 197 -20.67 -0.09 -25.72
N TYR A 198 -20.05 -1.19 -26.13
CA TYR A 198 -19.81 -2.34 -25.27
C TYR A 198 -18.39 -2.28 -24.70
N PHE A 199 -18.25 -1.77 -23.48
CA PHE A 199 -16.99 -1.70 -22.77
C PHE A 199 -16.65 -3.06 -22.15
N LYS A 200 -15.42 -3.55 -22.40
CA LYS A 200 -14.90 -4.79 -21.83
C LYS A 200 -13.71 -4.50 -20.93
N LEU A 201 -13.78 -4.93 -19.68
CA LEU A 201 -12.70 -4.75 -18.70
C LEU A 201 -11.38 -5.37 -19.17
N ASN A 202 -11.43 -6.54 -19.82
CA ASN A 202 -10.25 -7.21 -20.36
C ASN A 202 -9.59 -6.51 -21.57
N GLY A 203 -10.23 -5.47 -22.11
CA GLY A 203 -9.62 -4.56 -23.06
C GLY A 203 -8.58 -3.64 -22.40
N LEU A 204 -8.68 -3.40 -21.08
CA LEU A 204 -7.69 -2.60 -20.35
C LEU A 204 -6.41 -3.40 -20.06
N ARG A 205 -5.27 -2.81 -20.41
CA ARG A 205 -3.94 -3.37 -20.20
C ARG A 205 -2.97 -2.29 -19.75
N LEU A 206 -2.09 -2.62 -18.82
CA LEU A 206 -1.01 -1.74 -18.43
C LEU A 206 0.28 -2.23 -19.07
N HIS A 207 1.00 -1.33 -19.74
CA HIS A 207 2.29 -1.63 -20.34
C HIS A 207 3.43 -0.99 -19.54
N GLU A 208 4.55 -1.70 -19.43
CA GLU A 208 5.84 -1.19 -18.97
C GLU A 208 6.94 -1.69 -19.92
N GLY A 209 7.27 -0.88 -20.94
CA GLY A 209 8.08 -1.36 -22.06
C GLY A 209 7.38 -2.52 -22.79
N ASP A 210 8.04 -3.67 -22.85
CA ASP A 210 7.51 -4.89 -23.47
C ASP A 210 6.65 -5.73 -22.52
N LEU A 211 6.62 -5.39 -21.22
CA LEU A 211 5.80 -6.09 -20.24
C LEU A 211 4.35 -5.64 -20.36
N ILE A 212 3.44 -6.61 -20.29
CA ILE A 212 1.98 -6.39 -20.34
C ILE A 212 1.37 -6.97 -19.08
N PHE A 213 0.69 -6.13 -18.32
CA PHE A 213 -0.04 -6.51 -17.12
C PHE A 213 -1.54 -6.51 -17.42
N ASN A 214 -2.19 -7.64 -17.12
CA ASN A 214 -3.64 -7.76 -17.19
C ASN A 214 -4.27 -7.21 -15.90
N THR A 215 -5.56 -6.89 -15.98
CA THR A 215 -6.35 -6.53 -14.81
C THR A 215 -6.28 -7.64 -13.76
N SER A 216 -6.11 -7.26 -12.50
CA SER A 216 -6.07 -8.16 -11.34
C SER A 216 -7.11 -7.73 -10.32
N THR A 217 -7.53 -8.67 -9.48
CA THR A 217 -8.23 -8.32 -8.24
C THR A 217 -7.20 -7.78 -7.26
N LEU A 218 -7.49 -6.62 -6.66
CA LEU A 218 -6.75 -6.13 -5.50
C LEU A 218 -7.03 -7.08 -4.34
N GLU A 219 -5.99 -7.69 -3.79
CA GLU A 219 -6.13 -8.55 -2.61
C GLU A 219 -6.78 -7.76 -1.48
N PRO A 220 -7.71 -8.37 -0.72
CA PRO A 220 -8.31 -7.69 0.42
C PRO A 220 -7.21 -7.28 1.38
N PHE A 221 -7.26 -6.04 1.83
CA PHE A 221 -6.44 -5.62 2.94
C PHE A 221 -7.14 -6.08 4.22
N ASP A 222 -6.36 -6.25 5.29
CA ASP A 222 -6.96 -6.49 6.58
C ASP A 222 -7.90 -5.31 6.87
N SER A 223 -9.21 -5.58 7.00
CA SER A 223 -10.24 -4.58 7.28
C SER A 223 -9.97 -3.76 8.55
N SER A 224 -9.06 -4.24 9.42
CA SER A 224 -8.54 -3.49 10.57
C SER A 224 -7.50 -2.42 10.19
N SER A 225 -7.12 -2.29 8.91
CA SER A 225 -6.09 -1.35 8.50
C SER A 225 -6.58 0.08 8.73
N LEU A 226 -5.77 0.84 9.47
CA LEU A 226 -6.00 2.26 9.72
C LEU A 226 -5.42 3.12 8.59
N LEU A 227 -5.21 2.53 7.40
CA LEU A 227 -4.62 3.16 6.24
C LEU A 227 -5.72 3.77 5.36
N GLU A 228 -5.85 5.09 5.42
CA GLU A 228 -6.93 5.84 4.77
C GLU A 228 -7.01 5.56 3.26
N VAL A 229 -5.87 5.53 2.55
CA VAL A 229 -5.83 5.23 1.11
C VAL A 229 -6.45 3.87 0.78
N LEU A 230 -6.20 2.86 1.61
CA LEU A 230 -6.73 1.51 1.37
C LEU A 230 -8.22 1.42 1.68
N GLN A 231 -8.66 2.06 2.77
CA GLN A 231 -10.07 2.15 3.13
C GLN A 231 -10.90 2.85 2.07
N ASP A 232 -10.35 3.88 1.43
CA ASP A 232 -11.02 4.58 0.34
C ASP A 232 -11.12 3.70 -0.90
N LEU A 233 -10.03 3.04 -1.29
CA LEU A 233 -10.01 2.11 -2.43
C LEU A 233 -10.98 0.92 -2.26
N GLU A 234 -11.17 0.42 -1.04
CA GLU A 234 -12.14 -0.65 -0.76
C GLU A 234 -13.60 -0.23 -0.96
N LYS A 235 -13.91 1.05 -0.77
CA LYS A 235 -15.25 1.62 -0.96
C LYS A 235 -15.53 2.00 -2.42
N GLU A 236 -14.50 2.14 -3.23
CA GLU A 236 -14.65 2.53 -4.64
C GLU A 236 -15.27 1.40 -5.48
N ASN A 237 -16.15 1.79 -6.40
CA ASN A 237 -16.81 0.84 -7.30
C ASN A 237 -15.79 0.20 -8.25
N LYS A 238 -15.69 -1.13 -8.25
CA LYS A 238 -14.85 -1.86 -9.21
C LYS A 238 -15.49 -1.82 -10.60
N LEU A 239 -14.70 -1.52 -11.63
CA LEU A 239 -15.17 -1.59 -13.01
C LEU A 239 -15.54 -3.01 -13.40
N GLN A 240 -16.58 -3.12 -14.23
CA GLN A 240 -17.08 -4.37 -14.81
C GLN A 240 -17.43 -4.12 -16.29
N ASP A 241 -17.62 -5.21 -17.03
CA ASP A 241 -18.13 -5.14 -18.40
C ASP A 241 -19.50 -4.43 -18.41
N ALA A 242 -19.71 -3.52 -19.35
CA ALA A 242 -20.92 -2.70 -19.39
C ALA A 242 -21.29 -2.26 -20.81
N THR A 243 -22.59 -2.09 -21.04
CA THR A 243 -23.10 -1.41 -22.25
C THR A 243 -23.42 0.03 -21.89
N LEU A 244 -22.69 0.98 -22.49
CA LEU A 244 -22.88 2.41 -22.29
C LEU A 244 -23.73 2.98 -23.44
N LEU A 245 -24.88 3.55 -23.12
CA LEU A 245 -25.67 4.30 -24.09
C LEU A 245 -24.96 5.59 -24.51
N PRO A 246 -25.33 6.21 -25.64
CA PRO A 246 -24.78 7.50 -26.05
C PRO A 246 -24.82 8.53 -24.91
N ARG A 247 -23.69 9.19 -24.66
CA ARG A 247 -23.45 10.18 -23.59
C ARG A 247 -23.45 9.64 -22.16
N GLN A 248 -23.61 8.33 -21.97
CA GLN A 248 -23.49 7.72 -20.65
C GLN A 248 -22.02 7.64 -20.23
N SER A 249 -21.78 7.80 -18.92
CA SER A 249 -20.49 7.59 -18.30
C SER A 249 -20.54 6.43 -17.31
N LEU A 250 -19.41 5.75 -17.14
CA LEU A 250 -19.13 4.74 -16.14
C LEU A 250 -17.87 5.15 -15.38
N ASN A 251 -17.94 5.12 -14.05
CA ASN A 251 -16.79 5.41 -13.19
C ASN A 251 -16.45 4.18 -12.36
N GLY A 252 -15.17 3.95 -12.13
CA GLY A 252 -14.73 2.91 -11.21
C GLY A 252 -13.24 2.62 -11.26
N THR A 253 -12.85 1.66 -10.44
CA THR A 253 -11.45 1.25 -10.27
C THR A 253 -11.08 0.02 -11.09
N VAL A 254 -9.84 0.00 -11.54
CA VAL A 254 -9.16 -1.16 -12.08
C VAL A 254 -7.77 -1.27 -11.46
N ALA A 255 -7.38 -2.48 -11.06
CA ALA A 255 -6.07 -2.74 -10.46
C ALA A 255 -5.23 -3.64 -11.38
N PHE A 256 -3.93 -3.42 -11.37
CA PHE A 256 -2.93 -4.23 -12.06
C PHE A 256 -1.87 -4.65 -11.04
N ARG A 257 -1.53 -5.94 -11.00
CA ARG A 257 -0.37 -6.41 -10.24
C ARG A 257 0.87 -6.22 -11.10
N VAL A 258 1.78 -5.36 -10.63
CA VAL A 258 2.97 -4.91 -11.36
C VAL A 258 4.25 -5.35 -10.64
N ASN A 259 5.42 -5.02 -11.21
CA ASN A 259 6.72 -5.43 -10.67
C ASN A 259 7.41 -4.35 -9.82
N SER A 260 6.87 -3.13 -9.81
CA SER A 260 7.44 -2.00 -9.07
C SER A 260 6.34 -1.04 -8.62
N LEU A 261 6.71 -0.08 -7.77
CA LEU A 261 5.90 1.12 -7.57
C LEU A 261 5.77 1.89 -8.91
N TYR A 262 4.92 2.91 -8.93
CA TYR A 262 4.65 3.71 -10.13
C TYR A 262 5.91 4.10 -10.90
N ASN A 263 5.81 4.07 -12.23
CA ASN A 263 6.89 4.35 -13.14
C ASN A 263 6.39 5.26 -14.27
N LYS A 264 7.23 6.22 -14.71
CA LYS A 264 6.93 7.08 -15.87
C LYS A 264 6.72 6.30 -17.16
N SER A 265 7.23 5.07 -17.25
CA SER A 265 7.02 4.18 -18.40
C SER A 265 5.68 3.44 -18.38
N PHE A 266 4.87 3.58 -17.32
CA PHE A 266 3.54 2.98 -17.28
C PHE A 266 2.64 3.60 -18.34
N LEU A 267 2.09 2.75 -19.20
CA LEU A 267 1.20 3.15 -20.28
C LEU A 267 -0.08 2.32 -20.23
N LEU A 268 -1.15 2.93 -19.75
CA LEU A 268 -2.48 2.33 -19.77
C LEU A 268 -3.01 2.33 -21.21
N LYS A 269 -3.54 1.18 -21.66
CA LYS A 269 -4.17 1.02 -22.96
C LYS A 269 -5.55 0.42 -22.81
N TYR A 270 -6.44 0.80 -23.72
CA TYR A 270 -7.69 0.10 -23.99
C TYR A 270 -7.63 -0.45 -25.42
N ASP A 271 -7.67 -1.77 -25.54
CA ASP A 271 -7.34 -2.50 -26.78
C ASP A 271 -5.96 -2.09 -27.32
N THR A 272 -5.92 -1.42 -28.48
CA THR A 272 -4.68 -0.93 -29.09
C THR A 272 -4.41 0.55 -28.79
N MET A 273 -5.38 1.25 -28.19
CA MET A 273 -5.32 2.69 -27.99
C MET A 273 -4.71 3.02 -26.63
N ALA A 274 -3.73 3.91 -26.63
CA ALA A 274 -3.20 4.46 -25.39
C ALA A 274 -4.25 5.36 -24.74
N VAL A 275 -4.48 5.16 -23.45
CA VAL A 275 -5.19 6.12 -22.59
C VAL A 275 -4.19 7.22 -22.27
N THR A 276 -3.86 8.03 -23.28
CA THR A 276 -2.99 9.19 -23.09
C THR A 276 -3.78 10.25 -22.35
N SER A 277 -3.42 10.51 -21.10
CA SER A 277 -3.88 11.70 -20.43
C SER A 277 -2.66 12.51 -20.00
N ALA A 278 -2.65 13.79 -20.38
CA ALA A 278 -1.76 14.77 -19.75
C ALA A 278 -1.89 14.74 -18.21
N SER A 279 -3.01 14.22 -17.69
CA SER A 279 -3.19 14.00 -16.26
C SER A 279 -2.26 12.91 -15.69
N PHE A 280 -1.86 11.88 -16.43
CA PHE A 280 -0.96 10.85 -15.86
C PHE A 280 0.46 11.37 -15.65
N GLU A 281 1.00 12.15 -16.60
CA GLU A 281 2.32 12.76 -16.44
C GLU A 281 2.34 13.68 -15.21
N LYS A 282 1.32 14.54 -15.07
CA LYS A 282 1.18 15.42 -13.91
C LYS A 282 0.96 14.67 -12.61
N ILE A 283 0.21 13.57 -12.62
CA ILE A 283 0.06 12.66 -11.46
C ILE A 283 1.45 12.18 -11.01
N VAL A 284 2.29 11.74 -11.95
CA VAL A 284 3.63 11.25 -11.64
C VAL A 284 4.53 12.38 -11.13
N GLU A 285 4.41 13.58 -11.67
CA GLU A 285 5.12 14.76 -11.17
C GLU A 285 4.69 15.14 -9.75
N ALA A 286 3.39 15.14 -9.45
CA ALA A 286 2.85 15.41 -8.12
C ALA A 286 3.29 14.34 -7.09
N LEU A 287 3.27 13.05 -7.48
CA LEU A 287 3.84 11.97 -6.68
C LEU A 287 5.31 12.21 -6.37
N THR A 288 6.10 12.52 -7.40
CA THR A 288 7.53 12.79 -7.26
C THR A 288 7.76 13.96 -6.31
N ALA A 289 7.03 15.07 -6.47
CA ALA A 289 7.16 16.24 -5.60
C ALA A 289 6.86 15.89 -4.13
N ALA A 290 5.79 15.14 -3.86
CA ALA A 290 5.44 14.71 -2.51
C ALA A 290 6.44 13.70 -1.91
N GLU A 291 6.91 12.74 -2.70
CA GLU A 291 7.83 11.68 -2.22
C GLU A 291 9.26 12.16 -1.95
N TYR A 292 9.71 13.22 -2.62
CA TYR A 292 11.04 13.80 -2.43
C TYR A 292 11.05 15.00 -1.48
N PHE A 293 9.88 15.42 -0.99
CA PHE A 293 9.81 16.52 -0.03
C PHE A 293 10.38 16.14 1.34
N ASN A 294 11.11 17.07 1.95
CA ASN A 294 11.61 16.94 3.31
C ASN A 294 10.59 17.48 4.30
N TYR A 295 9.71 16.61 4.80
CA TYR A 295 8.64 16.99 5.72
C TYR A 295 9.13 17.52 7.06
N SER A 296 10.39 17.28 7.45
CA SER A 296 10.97 17.92 8.64
C SER A 296 10.99 19.44 8.54
N ILE A 297 11.13 20.00 7.34
CA ILE A 297 11.13 21.45 7.12
C ILE A 297 9.74 22.01 7.39
N ALA A 298 8.69 21.34 6.91
CA ALA A 298 7.32 21.82 7.06
C ALA A 298 6.76 21.58 8.47
N LEU A 299 6.98 20.39 9.01
CA LEU A 299 6.36 19.94 10.25
C LEU A 299 7.22 20.23 11.49
N GLY A 300 8.49 20.60 11.33
CA GLY A 300 9.41 20.85 12.44
C GLY A 300 9.73 19.60 13.27
N ILE A 301 9.50 18.41 12.72
CA ILE A 301 9.70 17.11 13.38
C ILE A 301 10.70 16.25 12.59
N PRO A 302 11.61 15.54 13.27
CA PRO A 302 12.54 14.63 12.59
C PRO A 302 11.79 13.49 11.89
N PRO A 303 12.39 12.85 10.88
CA PRO A 303 11.78 11.70 10.19
C PRO A 303 11.47 10.54 11.14
N TYR A 304 12.27 10.39 12.18
CA TYR A 304 12.18 9.29 13.12
C TYR A 304 12.04 9.76 14.56
N ASN A 305 11.36 8.98 15.39
CA ASN A 305 11.41 9.10 16.84
C ASN A 305 12.06 7.84 17.44
N LEU A 306 12.93 8.02 18.43
CA LEU A 306 13.53 6.94 19.20
C LEU A 306 12.64 6.69 20.41
N CYS A 307 12.18 5.46 20.59
CA CYS A 307 11.25 5.14 21.68
C CYS A 307 11.87 5.12 23.08
N ARG A 308 13.19 5.26 23.22
CA ARG A 308 13.90 5.00 24.46
C ARG A 308 14.15 6.26 25.28
N GLU A 309 13.21 6.58 26.17
CA GLU A 309 13.53 7.21 27.45
C GLU A 309 14.12 6.14 28.39
N ILE A 310 15.38 5.71 28.16
CA ILE A 310 16.05 4.90 29.19
C ILE A 310 16.31 5.82 30.39
N ASN A 311 15.72 5.51 31.54
CA ASN A 311 15.98 6.15 32.84
C ASN A 311 15.49 7.60 33.02
N GLY A 312 14.42 8.03 32.33
CA GLY A 312 13.78 9.32 32.58
C GLY A 312 14.65 10.55 32.30
N THR A 313 15.82 10.36 31.69
CA THR A 313 16.63 11.44 31.15
C THR A 313 16.19 11.60 29.71
N ARG A 314 15.49 12.70 29.38
CA ARG A 314 15.17 13.06 27.99
C ARG A 314 16.46 12.98 27.17
N GLY A 315 16.62 11.93 26.37
CA GLY A 315 17.72 11.79 25.45
C GLY A 315 17.76 13.02 24.56
N SER A 316 18.95 13.55 24.29
CA SER A 316 19.14 14.63 23.34
C SER A 316 18.43 14.30 22.02
N ASN A 317 17.65 15.25 21.49
CA ASN A 317 16.91 15.14 20.23
C ASN A 317 17.80 14.98 18.98
N GLU A 318 19.11 14.73 19.15
CA GLU A 318 20.02 14.48 18.04
C GLU A 318 19.98 12.98 17.70
N PRO A 319 19.44 12.61 16.54
CA PRO A 319 19.53 11.24 16.07
C PRO A 319 21.00 10.93 15.78
N ILE A 320 21.64 10.17 16.67
CA ILE A 320 22.98 9.59 16.42
C ILE A 320 22.79 8.41 15.47
N PHE A 321 22.52 8.69 14.20
CA PHE A 321 22.62 7.71 13.12
C PHE A 321 23.80 8.11 12.24
N ASP A 322 25.02 7.84 12.72
CA ASP A 322 26.20 7.93 11.85
C ASP A 322 26.18 6.84 10.75
N ASP A 323 25.31 5.83 10.89
CA ASP A 323 25.05 4.82 9.87
C ASP A 323 23.55 4.53 9.74
N LEU A 324 22.93 5.04 8.67
CA LEU A 324 21.51 4.80 8.31
C LEU A 324 21.17 3.30 8.13
N ASN A 325 22.17 2.41 8.16
CA ASN A 325 21.98 0.97 8.06
C ASN A 325 21.49 0.31 9.36
N GLU A 326 21.46 1.02 10.50
CA GLU A 326 21.00 0.46 11.78
C GLU A 326 19.82 1.25 12.38
N ILE A 327 18.70 1.34 11.65
CA ILE A 327 17.43 1.63 12.32
C ILE A 327 17.24 0.55 13.40
N SER A 328 16.95 0.92 14.66
CA SER A 328 16.62 -0.03 15.72
C SER A 328 15.16 -0.51 15.61
N CYS A 329 14.81 -1.64 16.24
CA CYS A 329 13.41 -2.05 16.37
C CYS A 329 12.54 -1.01 17.12
N GLU A 330 13.15 -0.03 17.76
CA GLU A 330 12.51 1.03 18.53
C GLU A 330 12.38 2.36 17.75
N THR A 331 12.71 2.37 16.46
CA THR A 331 12.64 3.60 15.65
C THR A 331 11.32 3.69 14.91
N TRP A 332 10.59 4.78 15.09
CA TRP A 332 9.28 4.99 14.48
C TRP A 332 9.37 6.11 13.46
N ALA A 333 8.72 5.96 12.32
CA ALA A 333 8.55 7.07 11.41
C ALA A 333 7.52 8.04 12.01
N ASN A 334 7.86 9.33 12.01
CA ASN A 334 6.89 10.39 12.33
C ASN A 334 6.09 10.81 11.09
N TRP A 335 6.74 10.70 9.94
CA TRP A 335 6.23 10.95 8.61
C TRP A 335 7.00 10.06 7.62
N VAL A 336 6.46 9.85 6.43
CA VAL A 336 7.01 9.00 5.39
C VAL A 336 7.09 9.76 4.07
N ASN A 337 8.20 9.55 3.40
CA ASN A 337 8.41 9.89 2.01
C ASN A 337 9.15 8.70 1.36
N ARG A 338 9.58 8.82 0.10
CA ARG A 338 10.22 7.69 -0.59
C ARG A 338 11.47 7.20 0.12
N SER A 339 12.34 8.13 0.53
CA SER A 339 13.59 7.80 1.21
C SER A 339 13.33 7.06 2.51
N ILE A 340 12.39 7.52 3.33
CA ILE A 340 12.04 6.86 4.60
C ILE A 340 11.51 5.45 4.33
N PHE A 341 10.58 5.30 3.38
CA PHE A 341 10.05 4.00 2.96
C PHE A 341 11.17 3.03 2.54
N GLU A 342 12.10 3.46 1.69
CA GLU A 342 13.20 2.60 1.22
C GLU A 342 14.14 2.17 2.35
N VAL A 343 14.37 3.02 3.37
CA VAL A 343 15.15 2.59 4.53
C VAL A 343 14.43 1.47 5.29
N TYR A 344 13.11 1.58 5.51
CA TYR A 344 12.33 0.50 6.11
C TYR A 344 12.41 -0.78 5.27
N LYS A 345 12.14 -0.67 3.97
CA LYS A 345 12.18 -1.80 3.02
C LYS A 345 13.54 -2.52 3.04
N LYS A 346 14.64 -1.79 3.07
CA LYS A 346 16.00 -2.35 3.14
C LYS A 346 16.32 -2.96 4.52
N SER A 347 15.84 -2.33 5.61
CA SER A 347 16.19 -2.74 6.97
C SER A 347 15.55 -4.05 7.41
N ASP A 348 14.35 -4.37 6.94
CA ASP A 348 13.60 -5.55 7.42
C ASP A 348 14.32 -6.88 7.08
N PRO A 349 14.75 -7.14 5.83
CA PRO A 349 15.49 -8.36 5.49
C PRO A 349 16.81 -8.52 6.27
N GLU A 350 17.57 -7.43 6.43
CA GLU A 350 18.85 -7.45 7.17
C GLU A 350 18.65 -7.77 8.65
N ARG A 351 17.57 -7.25 9.26
CA ARG A 351 17.21 -7.58 10.64
C ARG A 351 16.77 -9.03 10.79
N MET A 352 15.95 -9.54 9.87
CA MET A 352 15.55 -10.95 9.90
C MET A 352 16.77 -11.85 9.89
N ARG A 353 17.79 -11.55 9.07
CA ARG A 353 19.04 -12.33 9.01
C ARG A 353 19.84 -12.32 10.32
N LYS A 354 19.79 -11.23 11.09
CA LYS A 354 20.51 -11.08 12.36
C LYS A 354 19.76 -11.69 13.56
N SER A 355 18.45 -11.87 13.48
CA SER A 355 17.63 -12.33 14.61
C SER A 355 17.60 -13.85 14.73
N GLN A 356 17.68 -14.37 15.96
CA GLN A 356 17.47 -15.80 16.23
C GLN A 356 15.99 -16.21 16.11
N LEU A 357 15.08 -15.28 16.37
CA LEU A 357 13.64 -15.44 16.19
C LEU A 357 13.21 -14.61 14.98
N ILE A 358 12.62 -15.26 13.98
CA ILE A 358 12.17 -14.54 12.78
C ILE A 358 10.94 -13.72 13.17
N PRO A 359 11.02 -12.38 13.16
CA PRO A 359 9.88 -11.53 13.44
C PRO A 359 8.86 -11.64 12.30
N THR A 360 7.58 -11.54 12.64
CA THR A 360 6.53 -11.23 11.67
C THR A 360 6.63 -9.75 11.31
N THR A 361 6.85 -9.45 10.05
CA THR A 361 6.93 -8.11 9.47
C THR A 361 5.87 -7.95 8.41
N GLU A 362 5.15 -6.84 8.50
CA GLU A 362 4.22 -6.42 7.47
C GLU A 362 4.51 -4.95 7.20
N MET A 363 4.66 -4.61 5.92
CA MET A 363 4.86 -3.25 5.50
C MET A 363 3.94 -2.94 4.33
N VAL A 364 3.21 -1.85 4.45
CA VAL A 364 2.33 -1.38 3.37
C VAL A 364 2.67 0.07 3.13
N TYR A 365 2.86 0.42 1.87
CA TYR A 365 3.10 1.78 1.43
C TYR A 365 2.16 2.07 0.27
N ALA A 366 1.12 2.86 0.52
CA ALA A 366 0.07 3.17 -0.43
C ALA A 366 0.07 4.68 -0.71
N LEU A 367 0.17 5.02 -1.98
CA LEU A 367 0.10 6.37 -2.50
C LEU A 367 -1.19 6.50 -3.30
N ARG A 368 -1.89 7.63 -3.19
CA ARG A 368 -3.03 7.99 -4.04
C ARG A 368 -2.90 9.43 -4.48
N VAL A 369 -3.16 9.71 -5.75
CA VAL A 369 -3.14 11.06 -6.31
C VAL A 369 -4.43 11.37 -7.00
N ILE A 370 -4.98 12.52 -6.65
CA ILE A 370 -6.08 13.16 -7.34
C ILE A 370 -5.46 14.34 -8.11
N PRO A 371 -5.50 14.31 -9.46
CA PRO A 371 -4.92 15.35 -10.31
C PRO A 371 -5.67 16.68 -10.16
N GLU A 372 -5.11 17.73 -10.75
CA GLU A 372 -5.56 19.13 -10.63
C GLU A 372 -7.09 19.31 -10.51
N ARG A 373 -7.55 19.75 -9.34
CA ARG A 373 -8.93 20.19 -9.09
C ARG A 373 -8.94 21.54 -8.40
N ASN A 374 -10.03 22.28 -8.56
CA ASN A 374 -10.31 23.39 -7.67
C ASN A 374 -10.80 22.82 -6.36
N ILE A 375 -10.12 23.13 -5.26
CA ILE A 375 -10.46 22.59 -3.95
C ILE A 375 -10.76 23.70 -2.96
N THR A 376 -11.68 23.41 -2.04
CA THR A 376 -12.00 24.23 -0.89
C THR A 376 -11.62 23.46 0.37
N MET A 377 -10.74 24.05 1.16
CA MET A 377 -10.34 23.53 2.46
C MET A 377 -11.13 24.26 3.55
N SER A 378 -11.81 23.51 4.41
CA SER A 378 -12.58 24.07 5.52
C SER A 378 -12.19 23.40 6.84
N PRO A 379 -11.93 24.17 7.92
CA PRO A 379 -11.85 23.59 9.24
C PRO A 379 -13.25 23.14 9.67
N VAL A 380 -13.37 21.89 10.12
CA VAL A 380 -14.63 21.41 10.72
C VAL A 380 -14.40 21.25 12.21
N THR A 381 -14.97 22.18 12.99
CA THR A 381 -15.02 22.07 14.45
C THR A 381 -16.29 21.32 14.85
N LYS A 382 -16.17 20.04 15.24
CA LYS A 382 -17.26 19.34 15.93
C LYS A 382 -17.29 19.74 17.40
N ARG A 383 -18.48 19.72 18.01
CA ARG A 383 -18.73 20.13 19.42
C ARG A 383 -17.87 19.40 20.48
N PHE A 384 -17.15 18.33 20.12
CA PHE A 384 -16.37 17.50 21.03
C PHE A 384 -14.99 17.13 20.43
N ASP A 385 -14.00 17.99 20.69
CA ASP A 385 -12.54 17.76 20.80
C ASP A 385 -11.71 17.23 19.62
N ARG A 386 -12.22 17.17 18.39
CA ARG A 386 -11.36 16.88 17.24
C ARG A 386 -11.65 17.83 16.09
N SER A 387 -10.66 18.68 15.80
CA SER A 387 -10.63 19.42 14.54
C SER A 387 -10.41 18.44 13.40
N HIS A 388 -11.22 18.56 12.36
CA HIS A 388 -11.06 17.80 11.12
C HIS A 388 -10.71 18.75 9.98
N LEU A 389 -9.95 18.24 9.02
CA LEU A 389 -9.76 18.90 7.74
C LEU A 389 -10.77 18.30 6.77
N LEU A 390 -11.65 19.15 6.25
CA LEU A 390 -12.49 18.80 5.11
C LEU A 390 -11.90 19.48 3.87
N VAL A 391 -11.63 18.69 2.83
CA VAL A 391 -11.29 19.20 1.50
C VAL A 391 -12.33 18.69 0.54
N THR A 392 -13.05 19.60 -0.09
CA THR A 392 -14.01 19.30 -1.15
C THR A 392 -13.52 19.86 -2.47
N ASP A 393 -13.84 19.20 -3.57
CA ASP A 393 -13.62 19.79 -4.89
C ASP A 393 -14.74 20.75 -5.32
N ASP A 394 -14.68 21.23 -6.56
CA ASP A 394 -15.69 22.09 -7.17
C ASP A 394 -17.00 21.37 -7.54
N THR A 395 -17.02 20.04 -7.53
CA THR A 395 -18.25 19.24 -7.65
C THR A 395 -18.94 19.02 -6.30
N GLY A 396 -18.24 19.34 -5.19
CA GLY A 396 -18.68 19.06 -3.83
C GLY A 396 -18.30 17.66 -3.33
N GLU A 397 -17.50 16.91 -4.10
CA GLU A 397 -16.95 15.62 -3.69
C GLU A 397 -15.95 15.83 -2.54
N GLU A 398 -16.09 15.05 -1.48
CA GLU A 398 -15.16 15.06 -0.36
C GLU A 398 -13.89 14.29 -0.75
N ILE A 399 -12.82 15.02 -1.07
CA ILE A 399 -11.50 14.45 -1.38
C ILE A 399 -10.81 13.97 -0.10
N ILE A 400 -10.91 14.79 0.95
CA ILE A 400 -10.34 14.49 2.27
C ILE A 400 -11.43 14.75 3.30
N ASN A 401 -11.89 13.69 3.97
CA ASN A 401 -12.79 13.79 5.11
C ASN A 401 -12.32 12.83 6.21
N THR A 402 -11.30 13.23 6.96
CA THR A 402 -10.71 12.33 7.95
C THR A 402 -10.73 12.92 9.34
N SER A 403 -11.01 12.04 10.29
CA SER A 403 -11.42 12.44 11.63
C SER A 403 -10.25 12.69 12.60
N SER A 404 -9.02 12.41 12.19
CA SER A 404 -7.86 12.44 13.07
C SER A 404 -6.68 13.11 12.39
N ILE A 405 -6.20 14.20 12.99
CA ILE A 405 -5.04 14.96 12.52
C ILE A 405 -4.21 15.31 13.74
N GLU A 406 -2.93 14.97 13.74
CA GLU A 406 -2.03 15.31 14.85
C GLU A 406 -1.37 16.68 14.65
N GLY A 407 -1.12 17.03 13.39
CA GLY A 407 -0.76 18.39 13.04
C GLY A 407 -0.86 18.64 11.54
N MET A 408 -0.76 19.92 11.20
CA MET A 408 -0.80 20.41 9.83
C MET A 408 0.20 21.55 9.68
N ALA A 409 0.94 21.56 8.58
CA ALA A 409 1.77 22.69 8.17
C ALA A 409 1.15 23.35 6.94
N VAL A 410 1.06 24.68 6.96
CA VAL A 410 0.55 25.48 5.84
C VAL A 410 1.63 26.43 5.38
N LEU A 411 1.89 26.45 4.08
CA LEU A 411 2.81 27.39 3.45
C LEU A 411 2.19 28.79 3.45
N SER A 412 2.86 29.75 4.08
CA SER A 412 2.46 31.15 4.10
C SER A 412 3.70 32.03 4.02
N ASN A 413 3.72 32.98 3.08
CA ASN A 413 4.87 33.86 2.86
C ASN A 413 6.21 33.11 2.73
N GLN A 414 6.24 32.03 1.92
CA GLN A 414 7.42 31.18 1.66
C GLN A 414 7.96 30.40 2.88
N THR A 415 7.24 30.41 3.99
CA THR A 415 7.61 29.66 5.21
C THR A 415 6.45 28.78 5.66
N TYR A 416 6.75 27.62 6.24
CA TYR A 416 5.71 26.76 6.78
C TYR A 416 5.33 27.21 8.19
N THR A 417 4.04 27.37 8.42
CA THR A 417 3.48 27.56 9.76
C THR A 417 2.88 26.24 10.23
N PHE A 418 3.55 25.59 11.18
CA PHE A 418 3.03 24.38 11.82
C PHE A 418 1.87 24.72 12.79
N ARG A 419 0.82 23.90 12.73
CA ARG A 419 -0.39 23.98 13.56
C ARG A 419 -0.62 22.62 14.21
N PRO A 420 -0.40 22.47 15.52
CA PRO A 420 -0.71 21.21 16.21
C PRO A 420 -2.23 21.00 16.26
N ARG A 421 -2.64 19.75 16.48
CA ARG A 421 -4.05 19.31 16.59
C ARG A 421 -4.96 20.25 17.39
N LEU A 422 -4.49 20.72 18.55
CA LEU A 422 -5.27 21.58 19.46
C LEU A 422 -5.45 23.02 18.95
N MET A 423 -4.78 23.41 17.87
CA MET A 423 -4.76 24.77 17.31
C MET A 423 -5.10 24.83 15.83
N LEU A 424 -5.89 23.87 15.32
CA LEU A 424 -6.37 23.83 13.94
C LEU A 424 -7.51 24.85 13.69
N ASN A 425 -7.26 26.12 13.98
CA ASN A 425 -8.11 27.23 13.55
C ASN A 425 -7.39 27.96 12.41
N PHE A 426 -7.76 27.64 11.17
CA PHE A 426 -7.23 28.29 9.98
C PHE A 426 -8.39 28.80 9.12
N PRO A 427 -8.24 29.95 8.43
CA PRO A 427 -9.28 30.41 7.51
C PRO A 427 -9.47 29.38 6.40
N GLY A 428 -10.70 29.21 5.92
CA GLY A 428 -10.96 28.39 4.75
C GLY A 428 -10.10 28.87 3.57
N MET A 429 -9.61 27.92 2.77
CA MET A 429 -8.70 28.21 1.64
C MET A 429 -9.29 27.65 0.36
N ASN A 430 -9.25 28.45 -0.70
CA ASN A 430 -9.59 28.00 -2.05
C ASN A 430 -8.29 27.89 -2.84
N ILE A 431 -8.02 26.72 -3.39
CA ILE A 431 -6.80 26.46 -4.16
C ILE A 431 -7.23 25.95 -5.52
N SER A 432 -6.88 26.69 -6.57
CA SER A 432 -7.18 26.32 -7.95
C SER A 432 -6.13 25.37 -8.51
N ASN A 433 -6.56 24.43 -9.35
CA ASN A 433 -5.69 23.47 -10.02
C ASN A 433 -4.77 22.69 -9.05
N ALA A 434 -5.25 22.41 -7.84
CA ALA A 434 -4.48 21.73 -6.83
C ALA A 434 -4.43 20.23 -7.10
N SER A 435 -3.25 19.63 -6.94
CA SER A 435 -3.12 18.18 -6.86
C SER A 435 -3.13 17.74 -5.40
N VAL A 436 -3.80 16.64 -5.10
CA VAL A 436 -3.84 16.07 -3.75
C VAL A 436 -3.15 14.72 -3.77
N VAL A 437 -2.11 14.57 -2.96
CA VAL A 437 -1.38 13.31 -2.77
C VAL A 437 -1.63 12.81 -1.35
N GLN A 438 -2.15 11.60 -1.25
CA GLN A 438 -2.37 10.89 0.01
C GLN A 438 -1.35 9.78 0.15
N ILE A 439 -0.75 9.65 1.33
CA ILE A 439 0.28 8.69 1.65
C ILE A 439 -0.16 7.94 2.90
N SER A 440 -0.36 6.63 2.77
CA SER A 440 -0.64 5.74 3.89
C SER A 440 0.50 4.74 4.03
N PHE A 441 1.05 4.63 5.23
CA PHE A 441 2.14 3.72 5.54
C PHE A 441 1.85 2.92 6.80
N LYS A 442 2.05 1.60 6.71
CA LYS A 442 2.06 0.67 7.84
C LYS A 442 3.42 0.01 7.91
N ALA A 443 3.98 -0.08 9.11
CA ALA A 443 5.10 -0.96 9.43
C ALA A 443 4.81 -1.68 10.73
N SER A 444 4.72 -3.01 10.64
CA SER A 444 4.57 -3.93 11.76
C SER A 444 5.84 -4.74 11.90
N TYR A 445 6.31 -4.92 13.14
CA TYR A 445 7.39 -5.82 13.48
C TYR A 445 7.03 -6.48 14.80
N ILE A 446 6.64 -7.75 14.76
CA ILE A 446 6.15 -8.51 15.90
C ILE A 446 7.04 -9.73 16.08
N THR A 447 7.70 -9.84 17.22
CA THR A 447 8.47 -11.01 17.62
C THR A 447 7.65 -11.83 18.60
N LYS A 448 7.45 -13.10 18.28
CA LYS A 448 6.75 -14.05 19.15
C LYS A 448 7.76 -14.80 20.00
N PHE A 449 7.56 -14.80 21.32
CA PHE A 449 8.41 -15.49 22.27
C PHE A 449 7.65 -16.63 22.94
N PRO A 450 8.20 -17.86 22.96
CA PRO A 450 7.63 -18.92 23.77
C PRO A 450 7.96 -18.65 25.25
N PHE A 451 6.97 -18.22 26.04
CA PHE A 451 7.13 -18.03 27.47
C PHE A 451 6.20 -18.99 28.22
N SER A 452 6.76 -20.03 28.86
CA SER A 452 6.05 -20.90 29.81
C SER A 452 4.68 -21.45 29.33
N GLY A 453 4.56 -21.81 28.06
CA GLY A 453 3.32 -22.38 27.49
C GLY A 453 2.31 -21.36 26.94
N THR A 454 2.60 -20.06 27.01
CA THR A 454 1.91 -19.01 26.25
C THR A 454 2.87 -18.35 25.26
N ILE A 455 2.34 -17.94 24.10
CA ILE A 455 3.11 -17.16 23.13
C ILE A 455 2.95 -15.69 23.51
N GLY A 456 4.00 -15.09 24.07
CA GLY A 456 4.08 -13.65 24.23
C GLY A 456 4.37 -13.00 22.89
N GLU A 457 3.74 -11.86 22.60
CA GLU A 457 4.04 -11.05 21.43
C GLU A 457 4.61 -9.73 21.90
N THR A 458 5.80 -9.39 21.43
CA THR A 458 6.32 -8.04 21.62
C THR A 458 6.60 -7.46 20.25
N GLY A 459 6.29 -6.19 20.07
CA GLY A 459 6.41 -5.60 18.75
C GLY A 459 6.07 -4.14 18.69
N ARG A 460 6.17 -3.63 17.47
CA ARG A 460 5.78 -2.27 17.11
C ARG A 460 4.79 -2.32 15.97
N LEU A 461 3.90 -1.36 15.98
CA LEU A 461 2.94 -1.16 14.93
C LEU A 461 2.82 0.33 14.69
N SER A 462 3.30 0.77 13.52
CA SER A 462 3.29 2.17 13.10
C SER A 462 2.32 2.32 11.95
N TYR A 463 1.35 3.21 12.09
CA TYR A 463 0.48 3.69 11.02
C TYR A 463 0.73 5.16 10.80
N ILE A 464 0.84 5.60 9.55
CA ILE A 464 1.05 6.99 9.19
C ILE A 464 0.13 7.28 8.01
N ASN A 465 -0.80 8.22 8.20
CA ASN A 465 -1.54 8.83 7.10
C ASN A 465 -1.06 10.27 6.94
N GLN A 466 -0.76 10.67 5.72
CA GLN A 466 -0.33 12.01 5.36
C GLN A 466 -1.06 12.44 4.10
N ASP A 467 -1.40 13.72 4.04
CA ASP A 467 -1.98 14.30 2.84
C ASP A 467 -1.25 15.58 2.51
N VAL A 468 -0.99 15.74 1.23
CA VAL A 468 -0.15 16.78 0.66
C VAL A 468 -0.96 17.45 -0.43
N ILE A 469 -1.15 18.75 -0.29
CA ILE A 469 -1.85 19.56 -1.28
C ILE A 469 -0.80 20.41 -1.99
N LEU A 470 -0.72 20.23 -3.31
CA LEU A 470 0.22 20.92 -4.17
C LEU A 470 -0.52 21.92 -5.06
N ASP A 471 0.07 23.09 -5.30
CA ASP A 471 -0.42 24.02 -6.32
C ASP A 471 -0.05 23.57 -7.75
N ASP A 472 -0.41 24.37 -8.74
CA ASP A 472 -0.14 24.12 -10.16
C ASP A 472 1.36 24.09 -10.53
N LYS A 473 2.21 24.62 -9.65
CA LYS A 473 3.68 24.62 -9.75
C LYS A 473 4.32 23.54 -8.88
N LEU A 474 3.49 22.66 -8.30
CA LEU A 474 3.91 21.59 -7.40
C LEU A 474 4.57 22.09 -6.11
N ASN A 475 4.30 23.33 -5.69
CA ASN A 475 4.65 23.78 -4.35
C ASN A 475 3.69 23.14 -3.36
N ILE A 476 4.23 22.56 -2.29
CA ILE A 476 3.42 21.98 -1.24
C ILE A 476 2.83 23.09 -0.39
N ILE A 477 1.52 23.32 -0.53
CA ILE A 477 0.78 24.36 0.17
C ILE A 477 0.37 23.88 1.55
N VAL A 478 -0.06 22.62 1.65
CA VAL A 478 -0.47 22.02 2.92
C VAL A 478 0.10 20.62 3.05
N VAL A 479 0.60 20.32 4.25
CA VAL A 479 0.88 18.95 4.69
C VAL A 479 0.09 18.71 5.96
N ARG A 480 -0.68 17.63 6.01
CA ARG A 480 -1.18 17.10 7.27
C ARG A 480 -0.56 15.73 7.55
N TYR A 481 -0.48 15.37 8.81
CA TYR A 481 -0.02 14.05 9.21
C TYR A 481 -0.78 13.53 10.43
N TYR A 482 -0.94 12.22 10.47
CA TYR A 482 -1.54 11.49 11.57
C TYR A 482 -0.75 10.19 11.80
N PRO A 483 0.26 10.22 12.68
CA PRO A 483 0.96 9.03 13.10
C PRO A 483 0.21 8.37 14.24
N LEU A 484 0.08 7.05 14.19
CA LEU A 484 -0.45 6.23 15.26
C LEU A 484 0.53 5.11 15.54
N GLN A 485 0.92 5.03 16.80
CA GLN A 485 2.09 4.28 17.23
C GLN A 485 1.70 3.39 18.42
N PHE A 486 1.78 2.06 18.25
CA PHE A 486 1.50 1.08 19.31
C PHE A 486 2.70 0.20 19.63
N HIS A 487 2.97 0.05 20.93
CA HIS A 487 3.84 -1.00 21.45
C HIS A 487 3.00 -2.16 21.93
N ALA A 488 3.26 -3.34 21.38
CA ALA A 488 2.82 -4.60 21.94
C ALA A 488 3.91 -5.06 22.92
N GLY A 489 3.54 -5.28 24.19
CA GLY A 489 4.46 -5.64 25.26
C GLY A 489 3.83 -6.63 26.24
#